data_AF-A0A6G2FUZ9-F1
#
_entry.id   AF-A0A6G2FUZ9-F1
#
_cell.length_a   1.000
_cell.length_b   1.000
_cell.length_c   1.000
_cell.angle_alpha   90.00
_cell.angle_beta   90.00
_cell.angle_gamma   90.00
#
_symmetry.space_group_name_H-M   'P 1'
#
loop_
_entity.id
_entity.type
_entity.pdbx_description
1 polymer ?
#
loop_
_entity_poly.entity_id
_entity_poly.type
_entity_poly.pdbx_seq_one_letter_code
_entity_poly.pdbx_strand_id
1 'polypeptide(L)'
;MEATYRALCARGFARLTMQNIADEADVSSSLLHYHYDTKRDLLVAFLRYLLERFEEKFEDTEDEDPEERLRGLVARMLPEDESVESDVGDGGTDAADDGGTEDAEYDRFGLAILEVRMQAPYEDAYREQLRTNMGVIRARIADVIRDGVETGAFRDVDADRTARLLVDALDGARSERVTLGDDDAPGEVAAALDEFVLSSLVADGGDGR
;
A
#
# COMPACT_ATOMS: atom_id res chain seq x y z
N MET A 1 -15.68 -6.34 4.02
CA MET A 1 -14.75 -5.35 3.44
C MET A 1 -14.09 -5.85 2.16
N GLU A 2 -13.76 -7.14 2.03
CA GLU A 2 -13.20 -7.70 0.78
C GLU A 2 -14.11 -7.50 -0.44
N ALA A 3 -15.43 -7.66 -0.29
CA ALA A 3 -16.39 -7.32 -1.34
C ALA A 3 -16.34 -5.82 -1.74
N THR A 4 -16.09 -4.93 -0.78
CA THR A 4 -15.89 -3.51 -1.08
C THR A 4 -14.62 -3.29 -1.89
N TYR A 5 -13.53 -3.97 -1.53
CA TYR A 5 -12.27 -3.93 -2.28
C TYR A 5 -12.51 -4.38 -3.73
N ARG A 6 -13.07 -5.57 -3.95
CA ARG A 6 -13.32 -6.12 -5.29
C ARG A 6 -14.25 -5.23 -6.11
N ALA A 7 -15.37 -4.78 -5.53
CA ALA A 7 -16.29 -3.90 -6.22
C ALA A 7 -15.66 -2.55 -6.60
N LEU A 8 -14.81 -2.00 -5.73
CA LEU A 8 -14.10 -0.75 -5.97
C LEU A 8 -13.04 -0.92 -7.07
N CYS A 9 -12.19 -1.95 -7.00
CA CYS A 9 -11.17 -2.24 -8.02
C CYS A 9 -11.80 -2.54 -9.40
N ALA A 10 -12.92 -3.27 -9.44
CA ALA A 10 -13.57 -3.61 -10.70
C ALA A 10 -14.29 -2.43 -11.36
N ARG A 11 -14.82 -1.48 -10.57
CA ARG A 11 -15.74 -0.44 -11.09
C ARG A 11 -15.16 0.97 -11.07
N GLY A 12 -14.16 1.22 -10.23
CA GLY A 12 -13.68 2.55 -9.87
C GLY A 12 -14.64 3.26 -8.91
N PHE A 13 -14.11 4.27 -8.20
CA PHE A 13 -14.85 5.08 -7.25
C PHE A 13 -16.09 5.70 -7.89
N ALA A 14 -15.98 6.32 -9.07
CA ALA A 14 -17.08 7.09 -9.65
C ALA A 14 -18.36 6.26 -9.89
N ARG A 15 -18.21 4.99 -10.32
CA ARG A 15 -19.32 4.09 -10.63
C ARG A 15 -19.74 3.20 -9.45
N LEU A 16 -18.98 3.20 -8.36
CA LEU A 16 -19.31 2.38 -7.19
C LEU A 16 -20.61 2.85 -6.55
N THR A 17 -21.53 1.92 -6.31
CA THR A 17 -22.79 2.17 -5.59
C THR A 17 -22.95 1.19 -4.42
N MET A 18 -23.80 1.53 -3.44
CA MET A 18 -24.14 0.61 -2.34
C MET A 18 -24.72 -0.71 -2.85
N GLN A 19 -25.54 -0.67 -3.91
CA GLN A 19 -26.08 -1.87 -4.53
C GLN A 19 -24.97 -2.76 -5.11
N ASN A 20 -23.99 -2.18 -5.81
CA ASN A 20 -22.89 -2.97 -6.37
C ASN A 20 -22.07 -3.68 -5.28
N ILE A 21 -21.91 -3.06 -4.11
CA ILE A 21 -21.20 -3.65 -2.98
C ILE A 21 -22.05 -4.75 -2.34
N ALA A 22 -23.36 -4.55 -2.22
CA ALA A 22 -24.28 -5.55 -1.70
C ALA A 22 -24.32 -6.79 -2.60
N ASP A 23 -24.38 -6.60 -3.92
CA ASP A 23 -24.32 -7.66 -4.92
C ASP A 23 -23.00 -8.44 -4.82
N GLU A 24 -21.86 -7.74 -4.71
CA GLU A 24 -20.53 -8.34 -4.58
C GLU A 24 -20.34 -9.09 -3.24
N ALA A 25 -21.06 -8.68 -2.19
CA ALA A 25 -21.02 -9.31 -0.88
C ALA A 25 -22.06 -10.43 -0.69
N ASP A 26 -22.90 -10.70 -1.70
CA ASP A 26 -24.06 -11.59 -1.61
C ASP A 26 -24.97 -11.29 -0.42
N VAL A 27 -25.22 -10.00 -0.17
CA VAL A 27 -26.12 -9.52 0.89
C VAL A 27 -27.20 -8.60 0.33
N SER A 28 -28.30 -8.47 1.08
CA SER A 28 -29.31 -7.47 0.73
C SER A 28 -28.79 -6.04 0.90
N SER A 29 -29.22 -5.14 0.01
CA SER A 29 -28.94 -3.70 0.13
C SER A 29 -29.39 -3.14 1.49
N SER A 30 -30.52 -3.61 2.02
CA SER A 30 -31.02 -3.23 3.35
C SER A 30 -30.07 -3.61 4.49
N LEU A 31 -29.43 -4.79 4.41
CA LEU A 31 -28.45 -5.22 5.43
C LEU A 31 -27.18 -4.37 5.35
N LEU A 32 -26.73 -4.01 4.15
CA LEU A 32 -25.59 -3.12 4.00
C LEU A 32 -25.91 -1.72 4.56
N HIS A 33 -27.11 -1.19 4.27
CA HIS A 33 -27.58 0.08 4.80
C HIS A 33 -27.79 0.08 6.32
N TYR A 34 -28.09 -1.07 6.92
CA TYR A 34 -28.15 -1.21 8.37
C TYR A 34 -26.79 -0.95 9.04
N HIS A 35 -25.68 -1.28 8.37
CA HIS A 35 -24.33 -1.05 8.87
C HIS A 35 -23.73 0.28 8.42
N TYR A 36 -24.08 0.75 7.22
CA TYR A 36 -23.52 1.96 6.61
C TYR A 36 -24.61 2.76 5.88
N ASP A 37 -24.93 3.95 6.39
CA ASP A 37 -25.99 4.78 5.82
C ASP A 37 -25.65 5.21 4.38
N THR A 38 -24.39 5.55 4.12
CA THR A 38 -23.93 6.05 2.83
C THR A 38 -22.70 5.32 2.31
N LYS A 39 -22.47 5.43 0.99
CA LYS A 39 -21.21 5.02 0.34
C LYS A 39 -19.99 5.65 1.01
N ARG A 40 -20.12 6.89 1.46
CA ARG A 40 -19.05 7.60 2.16
C ARG A 40 -18.71 6.92 3.47
N ASP A 41 -19.71 6.60 4.29
CA ASP A 41 -19.47 5.98 5.60
C ASP A 41 -18.85 4.58 5.42
N LEU A 42 -19.31 3.85 4.40
CA LEU A 42 -18.72 2.57 4.02
C LEU A 42 -17.26 2.72 3.57
N LEU A 43 -16.95 3.68 2.70
CA LEU A 43 -15.58 3.88 2.21
C LEU A 43 -14.63 4.40 3.29
N VAL A 44 -15.11 5.18 4.26
CA VAL A 44 -14.32 5.55 5.45
C VAL A 44 -14.00 4.30 6.29
N ALA A 45 -14.99 3.43 6.52
CA ALA A 45 -14.77 2.17 7.22
C ALA A 45 -13.84 1.23 6.44
N PHE A 46 -13.93 1.23 5.11
CA PHE A 46 -13.03 0.48 4.24
C PHE A 46 -11.58 1.00 4.30
N LEU A 47 -11.36 2.31 4.27
CA LEU A 47 -10.03 2.89 4.45
C LEU A 47 -9.43 2.55 5.83
N ARG A 48 -10.27 2.49 6.88
CA ARG A 48 -9.83 2.02 8.20
C ARG A 48 -9.42 0.54 8.16
N TYR A 49 -10.24 -0.31 7.55
CA TYR A 49 -9.92 -1.72 7.36
C TYR A 49 -8.60 -1.94 6.61
N LEU A 50 -8.33 -1.13 5.57
CA LEU A 50 -7.04 -1.20 4.86
C LEU A 50 -5.86 -0.82 5.76
N LEU A 51 -6.04 0.14 6.66
CA LEU A 51 -5.02 0.51 7.63
C LEU A 51 -4.81 -0.62 8.66
N GLU A 52 -5.87 -1.19 9.20
CA GLU A 52 -5.79 -2.31 10.15
C GLU A 52 -5.01 -3.49 9.55
N ARG A 53 -5.26 -3.84 8.28
CA ARG A 53 -4.48 -4.88 7.59
C ARG A 53 -3.02 -4.50 7.33
N PHE A 54 -2.75 -3.22 7.12
CA PHE A 54 -1.37 -2.75 7.01
C PHE A 54 -0.64 -2.91 8.35
N GLU A 55 -1.29 -2.59 9.47
CA GLU A 55 -0.71 -2.77 10.80
C GLU A 55 -0.47 -4.24 11.14
N GLU A 56 -1.43 -5.13 10.86
CA GLU A 56 -1.25 -6.59 11.04
C GLU A 56 -0.01 -7.10 10.28
N LYS A 57 0.14 -6.72 9.01
CA LYS A 57 1.32 -7.10 8.20
C LYS A 57 2.63 -6.49 8.71
N PHE A 58 2.55 -5.36 9.41
CA PHE A 58 3.73 -4.69 9.96
C PHE A 58 4.19 -5.38 11.25
N GLU A 59 3.27 -5.84 12.09
CA GLU A 59 3.55 -6.61 13.31
C GLU A 59 4.32 -7.92 13.00
N ASP A 60 4.03 -8.55 11.86
CA ASP A 60 4.73 -9.76 11.40
C ASP A 60 6.24 -9.55 11.13
N THR A 61 6.72 -8.30 11.07
CA THR A 61 8.12 -7.95 10.74
C THR A 61 8.93 -7.49 11.96
N GLU A 62 8.36 -7.54 13.18
CA GLU A 62 9.00 -6.98 14.39
C GLU A 62 10.32 -7.66 14.78
N ASP A 63 10.51 -8.93 14.41
CA ASP A 63 11.72 -9.71 14.72
C ASP A 63 12.84 -9.57 13.67
N GLU A 64 12.59 -8.83 12.57
CA GLU A 64 13.56 -8.62 11.49
C GLU A 64 14.63 -7.58 11.86
N ASP A 65 15.83 -7.71 11.28
CA ASP A 65 16.85 -6.66 11.38
C ASP A 65 16.31 -5.32 10.79
N PRO A 66 16.60 -4.15 11.39
CA PRO A 66 16.05 -2.87 10.91
C PRO A 66 16.26 -2.60 9.41
N GLU A 67 17.39 -3.03 8.85
CA GLU A 67 17.71 -2.87 7.44
C GLU A 67 16.85 -3.78 6.56
N GLU A 68 16.74 -5.06 6.91
CA GLU A 68 15.89 -6.05 6.22
C GLU A 68 14.41 -5.63 6.29
N ARG A 69 13.97 -5.21 7.48
CA ARG A 69 12.62 -4.73 7.74
C ARG A 69 12.27 -3.53 6.88
N LEU A 70 13.14 -2.51 6.82
CA LEU A 70 12.88 -1.30 6.06
C LEU A 70 12.81 -1.58 4.55
N ARG A 71 13.72 -2.40 4.01
CA ARG A 71 13.67 -2.81 2.60
C ARG A 71 12.44 -3.66 2.29
N GLY A 72 12.09 -4.58 3.19
CA GLY A 72 10.89 -5.41 3.07
C GLY A 72 9.60 -4.57 3.06
N LEU A 73 9.55 -3.46 3.80
CA LEU A 73 8.42 -2.54 3.77
C LEU A 73 8.34 -1.75 2.44
N VAL A 74 9.47 -1.31 1.90
CA VAL A 74 9.53 -0.66 0.58
C VAL A 74 9.10 -1.62 -0.53
N ALA A 75 9.61 -2.86 -0.51
CA ALA A 75 9.25 -3.88 -1.50
C ALA A 75 7.74 -4.18 -1.52
N ARG A 76 7.09 -4.25 -0.34
CA ARG A 76 5.63 -4.44 -0.23
C ARG A 76 4.80 -3.26 -0.79
N MET A 77 5.42 -2.12 -1.10
CA MET A 77 4.76 -0.99 -1.77
C MET A 77 4.85 -1.05 -3.29
N LEU A 78 5.54 -2.03 -3.86
CA LEU A 78 5.69 -2.23 -5.30
C LEU A 78 4.64 -3.22 -5.82
N PRO A 79 4.34 -3.22 -7.14
CA PRO A 79 3.70 -4.37 -7.75
C PRO A 79 4.54 -5.63 -7.48
N GLU A 80 3.88 -6.75 -7.20
CA GLU A 80 4.58 -8.03 -7.06
C GLU A 80 5.11 -8.43 -8.43
N ASP A 81 6.43 -8.62 -8.53
CA ASP A 81 7.13 -8.85 -9.78
C ASP A 81 6.83 -10.28 -10.28
N GLU A 82 6.26 -10.45 -11.49
CA GLU A 82 6.07 -11.77 -12.14
C GLU A 82 7.41 -12.52 -12.36
N SER A 83 8.56 -11.88 -12.08
CA SER A 83 9.90 -12.39 -12.39
C SER A 83 10.47 -13.41 -11.38
N VAL A 84 9.68 -13.88 -10.41
CA VAL A 84 10.07 -15.00 -9.51
C VAL A 84 9.12 -16.21 -9.63
N GLU A 85 8.72 -16.58 -10.84
CA GLU A 85 8.40 -17.99 -11.12
C GLU A 85 9.65 -18.72 -11.68
N SER A 86 10.49 -19.20 -10.77
CA SER A 86 11.38 -20.32 -11.04
C SER A 86 11.19 -21.38 -9.96
N ASP A 87 10.81 -22.57 -10.44
CA ASP A 87 10.74 -23.85 -9.73
C ASP A 87 9.53 -24.13 -8.81
N VAL A 88 8.34 -24.27 -9.39
CA VAL A 88 7.53 -25.50 -9.20
C VAL A 88 6.80 -25.83 -10.50
N GLY A 89 7.07 -27.02 -11.05
CA GLY A 89 6.44 -27.49 -12.28
C GLY A 89 5.09 -28.21 -12.10
N ASP A 90 4.40 -28.26 -13.24
CA ASP A 90 3.41 -29.25 -13.72
C ASP A 90 1.97 -29.23 -13.16
N GLY A 91 1.02 -29.23 -14.11
CA GLY A 91 -0.36 -29.70 -13.89
C GLY A 91 -1.46 -28.75 -14.38
N GLY A 92 -1.75 -28.75 -15.69
CA GLY A 92 -2.75 -27.86 -16.29
C GLY A 92 -4.22 -28.10 -15.87
N THR A 93 -5.09 -27.15 -16.22
CA THR A 93 -6.43 -27.38 -16.78
C THR A 93 -7.05 -26.06 -17.26
N ASP A 94 -7.57 -26.07 -18.48
CA ASP A 94 -8.43 -25.02 -19.04
C ASP A 94 -9.70 -24.83 -18.19
N ALA A 95 -9.86 -23.64 -17.59
CA ALA A 95 -11.14 -23.07 -17.22
C ALA A 95 -11.03 -21.54 -16.99
N ALA A 96 -11.58 -20.77 -17.93
CA ALA A 96 -11.95 -19.35 -17.82
C ALA A 96 -10.88 -18.40 -17.23
N ASP A 97 -10.06 -17.88 -18.13
CA ASP A 97 -9.23 -16.69 -17.98
C ASP A 97 -10.08 -15.44 -17.62
N ASP A 98 -10.30 -15.21 -16.33
CA ASP A 98 -10.67 -13.90 -15.75
C ASP A 98 -9.63 -13.44 -14.69
N GLY A 99 -8.46 -14.09 -14.68
CA GLY A 99 -7.32 -13.73 -13.85
C GLY A 99 -6.55 -12.60 -14.51
N GLY A 100 -6.94 -11.34 -14.26
CA GLY A 100 -6.05 -10.22 -14.57
C GLY A 100 -4.70 -10.44 -13.88
N THR A 101 -3.61 -10.08 -14.55
CA THR A 101 -2.25 -10.12 -13.96
C THR A 101 -2.24 -9.37 -12.62
N GLU A 102 -1.35 -9.74 -11.70
CA GLU A 102 -1.21 -9.09 -10.38
C GLU A 102 -0.95 -7.58 -10.53
N ASP A 103 -0.20 -7.21 -11.58
CA ASP A 103 -0.04 -5.83 -12.07
C ASP A 103 -1.38 -5.13 -12.34
N ALA A 104 -2.29 -5.80 -13.04
CA ALA A 104 -3.62 -5.24 -13.32
C ALA A 104 -4.46 -5.09 -12.05
N GLU A 105 -4.26 -5.93 -11.03
CA GLU A 105 -4.90 -5.76 -9.72
C GLU A 105 -4.28 -4.58 -8.95
N TYR A 106 -2.95 -4.50 -8.90
CA TYR A 106 -2.22 -3.39 -8.30
C TYR A 106 -2.64 -2.04 -8.91
N ASP A 107 -2.78 -1.97 -10.23
CA ASP A 107 -3.19 -0.77 -10.95
C ASP A 107 -4.65 -0.40 -10.67
N ARG A 108 -5.56 -1.38 -10.67
CA ARG A 108 -6.97 -1.15 -10.31
C ARG A 108 -7.10 -0.63 -8.88
N PHE A 109 -6.34 -1.20 -7.94
CA PHE A 109 -6.32 -0.75 -6.56
C PHE A 109 -5.70 0.65 -6.44
N GLY A 110 -4.55 0.90 -7.08
CA GLY A 110 -3.87 2.18 -7.09
C GLY A 110 -4.76 3.29 -7.64
N LEU A 111 -5.42 3.05 -8.77
CA LEU A 111 -6.38 3.97 -9.37
C LEU A 111 -7.58 4.24 -8.45
N ALA A 112 -8.17 3.19 -7.88
CA ALA A 112 -9.29 3.33 -6.95
C ALA A 112 -8.95 4.19 -5.73
N ILE A 113 -7.79 3.97 -5.12
CA ILE A 113 -7.33 4.76 -3.98
C ILE A 113 -7.03 6.20 -4.40
N LEU A 114 -6.43 6.41 -5.57
CA LEU A 114 -6.20 7.74 -6.11
C LEU A 114 -7.51 8.50 -6.32
N GLU A 115 -8.54 7.86 -6.88
CA GLU A 115 -9.86 8.46 -7.05
C GLU A 115 -10.51 8.87 -5.72
N VAL A 116 -10.41 8.03 -4.68
CA VAL A 116 -10.86 8.37 -3.32
C VAL A 116 -10.09 9.57 -2.77
N ARG A 117 -8.77 9.60 -2.93
CA ARG A 117 -7.92 10.72 -2.49
C ARG A 117 -8.29 12.03 -3.19
N MET A 118 -8.63 11.98 -4.48
CA MET A 118 -9.10 13.16 -5.22
C MET A 118 -10.40 13.75 -4.66
N GLN A 119 -11.18 12.99 -3.87
CA GLN A 119 -12.36 13.51 -3.19
C GLN A 119 -12.05 14.16 -1.84
N ALA A 120 -10.90 13.91 -1.24
CA ALA A 120 -10.53 14.44 0.08
C ALA A 120 -10.57 15.98 0.20
N PRO A 121 -10.27 16.79 -0.83
CA PRO A 121 -10.46 18.24 -0.77
C PRO A 121 -11.93 18.66 -0.60
N TYR A 122 -12.88 17.81 -0.97
CA TYR A 122 -14.32 18.11 -0.96
C TYR A 122 -15.09 17.39 0.16
N GLU A 123 -14.53 16.30 0.70
CA GLU A 123 -15.17 15.45 1.70
C GLU A 123 -14.30 15.31 2.96
N ASP A 124 -14.69 16.00 4.04
CA ASP A 124 -13.91 16.05 5.28
C ASP A 124 -13.66 14.67 5.91
N ALA A 125 -14.65 13.77 5.85
CA ALA A 125 -14.54 12.43 6.40
C ALA A 125 -13.45 11.60 5.70
N TYR A 126 -13.33 11.71 4.37
CA TYR A 126 -12.23 11.08 3.64
C TYR A 126 -10.89 11.73 3.99
N ARG A 127 -10.85 13.06 4.08
CA ARG A 127 -9.62 13.78 4.43
C ARG A 127 -9.08 13.39 5.80
N GLU A 128 -9.96 13.25 6.79
CA GLU A 128 -9.59 12.87 8.15
C GLU A 128 -9.07 11.43 8.21
N GLN A 129 -9.77 10.48 7.57
CA GLN A 129 -9.34 9.09 7.54
C GLN A 129 -8.03 8.92 6.77
N LEU A 130 -7.88 9.55 5.60
CA LEU A 130 -6.63 9.50 4.81
C LEU A 130 -5.46 10.14 5.56
N ARG A 131 -5.68 11.24 6.29
CA ARG A 131 -4.66 11.83 7.16
C ARG A 131 -4.23 10.86 8.26
N THR A 132 -5.18 10.15 8.87
CA THR A 132 -4.91 9.13 9.89
C THR A 132 -4.10 8.00 9.30
N ASN A 133 -4.56 7.39 8.20
CA ASN A 133 -3.86 6.30 7.53
C ASN A 133 -2.42 6.67 7.19
N MET A 134 -2.22 7.82 6.55
CA MET A 134 -0.89 8.25 6.15
C MET A 134 -0.01 8.66 7.35
N GLY A 135 -0.61 9.15 8.43
CA GLY A 135 0.10 9.39 9.69
C GLY A 135 0.64 8.11 10.30
N VAL A 136 -0.19 7.08 10.39
CA VAL A 136 0.19 5.77 10.94
C VAL A 136 1.26 5.09 10.07
N ILE A 137 1.07 5.01 8.75
CA ILE A 137 2.04 4.39 7.84
C ILE A 137 3.43 5.05 7.97
N ARG A 138 3.48 6.39 7.99
CA ARG A 138 4.76 7.10 8.16
C ARG A 138 5.37 6.89 9.54
N ALA A 139 4.57 6.89 10.59
CA ALA A 139 5.05 6.63 11.95
C ALA A 139 5.71 5.25 12.05
N ARG A 140 5.08 4.21 11.50
CA ARG A 140 5.62 2.85 11.48
C ARG A 140 6.97 2.76 10.78
N ILE A 141 7.13 3.40 9.62
CA ILE A 141 8.42 3.44 8.92
C ILE A 141 9.46 4.25 9.70
N ALA A 142 9.06 5.37 10.31
CA ALA A 142 9.94 6.17 11.16
C ALA A 142 10.40 5.39 12.41
N ASP A 143 9.54 4.53 12.97
CA ASP A 143 9.89 3.67 14.10
C ASP A 143 11.01 2.69 13.71
N VAL A 144 10.91 2.01 12.56
CA VAL A 144 11.99 1.13 12.06
C VAL A 144 13.31 1.89 11.89
N ILE A 145 13.26 3.11 11.32
CA ILE A 145 14.45 3.94 11.15
C ILE A 145 15.03 4.33 12.51
N ARG A 146 14.19 4.70 13.47
CA ARG A 146 14.63 5.07 14.83
C ARG A 146 15.27 3.88 15.53
N ASP A 147 14.66 2.70 15.45
CA ASP A 147 15.20 1.46 16.02
C ASP A 147 16.59 1.14 15.42
N GLY A 148 16.75 1.31 14.10
CA GLY A 148 18.05 1.15 13.45
C GLY A 148 19.09 2.18 13.90
N VAL A 149 18.69 3.43 14.15
CA VAL A 149 19.60 4.46 14.71
C VAL A 149 20.00 4.10 16.15
N GLU A 150 19.04 3.68 16.98
CA GLU A 150 19.28 3.33 18.39
C GLU A 150 20.16 2.09 18.56
N THR A 151 20.02 1.11 17.68
CA THR A 151 20.84 -0.11 17.65
C THR A 151 22.18 0.08 16.93
N GLY A 152 22.36 1.20 16.24
CA GLY A 152 23.58 1.51 15.48
C GLY A 152 23.64 0.83 14.09
N ALA A 153 22.56 0.21 13.64
CA ALA A 153 22.43 -0.29 12.27
C ALA A 153 22.36 0.86 11.25
N PHE A 154 21.76 1.99 11.63
CA PHE A 154 21.68 3.19 10.81
C PHE A 154 22.46 4.36 11.40
N ARG A 155 22.92 5.26 10.52
CA ARG A 155 23.49 6.57 10.87
C ARG A 155 22.44 7.44 11.54
N ASP A 156 22.86 8.34 12.43
CA ASP A 156 22.01 9.33 13.08
C ASP A 156 21.34 10.27 12.06
N VAL A 157 20.07 9.98 11.74
CA VAL A 157 19.24 10.70 10.77
C VAL A 157 17.91 11.12 11.39
N ASP A 158 17.26 12.09 10.76
CA ASP A 158 15.87 12.44 11.07
C ASP A 158 14.93 11.36 10.51
N ALA A 159 14.44 10.49 11.39
CA ALA A 159 13.60 9.35 11.05
C ALA A 159 12.26 9.77 10.41
N ASP A 160 11.60 10.80 10.97
CA ASP A 160 10.34 11.33 10.44
C ASP A 160 10.50 11.91 9.04
N ARG A 161 11.58 12.66 8.81
CA ARG A 161 11.90 13.24 7.50
C ARG A 161 12.22 12.16 6.48
N THR A 162 12.98 11.14 6.87
CA THR A 162 13.36 10.03 5.99
C THR A 162 12.16 9.18 5.64
N ALA A 163 11.34 8.79 6.62
CA ALA A 163 10.10 8.04 6.38
C ALA A 163 9.14 8.80 5.45
N ARG A 164 9.04 10.13 5.60
CA ARG A 164 8.26 10.96 4.69
C ARG A 164 8.77 10.89 3.26
N LEU A 165 10.08 11.00 3.04
CA LEU A 165 10.68 10.92 1.71
C LEU A 165 10.34 9.59 1.04
N LEU A 166 10.52 8.48 1.75
CA LEU A 166 10.25 7.13 1.24
C LEU A 166 8.79 6.99 0.80
N VAL A 167 7.85 7.33 1.69
CA VAL A 167 6.42 7.17 1.43
C VAL A 167 5.93 8.11 0.33
N ASP A 168 6.30 9.39 0.38
CA ASP A 168 5.83 10.38 -0.59
C ASP A 168 6.39 10.08 -2.01
N ALA A 169 7.61 9.55 -2.12
CA ALA A 169 8.22 9.17 -3.41
C ALA A 169 7.53 7.94 -4.04
N LEU A 170 7.29 6.88 -3.26
CA LEU A 170 6.59 5.68 -3.73
C LEU A 170 5.13 5.96 -4.07
N ASP A 171 4.44 6.81 -3.30
CA ASP A 171 3.07 7.23 -3.60
C ASP A 171 2.99 8.03 -4.91
N GLY A 172 3.99 8.87 -5.17
CA GLY A 172 4.16 9.60 -6.42
C GLY A 172 4.34 8.64 -7.61
N ALA A 173 5.26 7.70 -7.50
CA ALA A 173 5.55 6.71 -8.55
C ALA A 173 4.32 5.84 -8.87
N ARG A 174 3.59 5.38 -7.85
CA ARG A 174 2.33 4.65 -8.02
C ARG A 174 1.27 5.49 -8.73
N SER A 175 1.17 6.77 -8.39
CA SER A 175 0.24 7.69 -9.05
C SER A 175 0.62 7.92 -10.51
N GLU A 176 1.92 8.03 -10.82
CA GLU A 176 2.44 8.16 -12.18
C GLU A 176 2.09 6.93 -13.03
N ARG A 177 2.32 5.72 -12.51
CA ARG A 177 1.92 4.46 -13.16
C ARG A 177 0.46 4.46 -13.59
N VAL A 178 -0.48 4.72 -12.67
CA VAL A 178 -1.92 4.63 -12.99
C VAL A 178 -2.47 5.83 -13.77
N THR A 179 -1.75 6.95 -13.84
CA THR A 179 -2.21 8.16 -14.55
C THR A 179 -1.55 8.37 -15.90
N LEU A 180 -0.28 7.97 -16.05
CA LEU A 180 0.50 8.13 -17.27
C LEU A 180 0.76 6.80 -17.99
N GLY A 181 0.49 5.66 -17.35
CA GLY A 181 0.83 4.33 -17.88
C GLY A 181 2.33 4.05 -17.84
N ASP A 182 3.04 4.66 -16.88
CA ASP A 182 4.47 4.40 -16.66
C ASP A 182 4.63 3.23 -15.68
N ASP A 183 4.56 2.01 -16.24
CA ASP A 183 4.58 0.76 -15.47
C ASP A 183 5.89 0.59 -14.69
N ASP A 184 7.00 1.14 -15.18
CA ASP A 184 8.34 1.02 -14.60
C ASP A 184 8.57 1.98 -13.41
N ALA A 185 7.79 3.07 -13.31
CA ALA A 185 8.02 4.15 -12.35
C ALA A 185 8.15 3.68 -10.88
N PRO A 186 7.30 2.78 -10.34
CA PRO A 186 7.47 2.29 -8.97
C PRO A 186 8.80 1.58 -8.73
N GLY A 187 9.22 0.73 -9.67
CA GLY A 187 10.48 -0.02 -9.59
C GLY A 187 11.70 0.88 -9.67
N GLU A 188 11.71 1.81 -10.63
CA GLU A 188 12.78 2.79 -10.81
C GLU A 188 12.95 3.70 -9.58
N VAL A 189 11.84 4.20 -9.03
CA VAL A 189 11.87 5.02 -7.80
C VAL A 189 12.34 4.20 -6.60
N ALA A 190 11.92 2.95 -6.47
CA ALA A 190 12.39 2.08 -5.38
C ALA A 190 13.88 1.78 -5.48
N ALA A 191 14.39 1.49 -6.67
CA ALA A 191 15.82 1.28 -6.92
C ALA A 191 16.62 2.54 -6.57
N ALA A 192 16.14 3.73 -6.95
CA ALA A 192 16.79 5.00 -6.58
C ALA A 192 16.74 5.27 -5.07
N LEU A 193 15.63 4.95 -4.40
CA LEU A 193 15.55 5.06 -2.94
C LEU A 193 16.51 4.08 -2.26
N ASP A 194 16.66 2.86 -2.77
CA ASP A 194 17.61 1.90 -2.24
C ASP A 194 19.06 2.39 -2.40
N GLU A 195 19.43 2.85 -3.59
CA GLU A 195 20.78 3.35 -3.90
C GLU A 195 21.15 4.59 -3.09
N PHE A 196 20.28 5.61 -3.08
CA PHE A 196 20.65 6.93 -2.55
C PHE A 196 20.17 7.18 -1.13
N VAL A 197 19.14 6.47 -0.66
CA VAL A 197 18.56 6.68 0.66
C VAL A 197 18.89 5.50 1.57
N LEU A 198 18.39 4.29 1.29
CA LEU A 198 18.50 3.14 2.19
C LEU A 198 19.95 2.68 2.37
N SER A 199 20.69 2.51 1.27
CA SER A 199 22.12 2.19 1.32
C SER A 199 22.92 3.27 2.03
N SER A 200 22.49 4.53 1.94
CA SER A 200 23.11 5.60 2.70
C SER A 200 22.80 5.47 4.19
N LEU A 201 21.66 4.94 4.63
CA LEU A 201 21.30 4.87 6.05
C LEU A 201 22.23 3.94 6.82
N VAL A 202 22.66 2.83 6.23
CA VAL A 202 23.51 1.82 6.88
C VAL A 202 24.75 2.48 7.47
N ALA A 203 24.99 2.26 8.76
CA ALA A 203 26.20 2.75 9.40
C ALA A 203 27.42 2.06 8.78
N ASP A 204 28.44 2.84 8.41
CA ASP A 204 29.73 2.27 8.03
C ASP A 204 30.21 1.41 9.20
N GLY A 205 30.18 0.09 9.03
CA GLY A 205 30.61 -0.87 10.04
C GLY A 205 31.95 -0.39 10.58
N GLY A 206 31.99 -0.05 11.86
CA GLY A 206 33.13 0.61 12.47
C GLY A 206 34.41 -0.15 12.16
N ASP A 207 35.17 0.35 11.20
CA ASP A 207 36.51 -0.11 10.92
C ASP A 207 37.33 0.33 12.14
N GLY A 208 37.37 -0.56 13.12
CA GLY A 208 38.03 -0.36 14.41
C GLY A 208 39.46 0.05 14.16
N ARG A 209 39.76 1.29 14.52
CA ARG A 209 41.11 1.86 14.52
C ARG A 209 41.64 1.97 15.94
#